data_AF-A0A376ZEB4-F1
#
_entry.id   AF-A0A376ZEB4-F1
#
_cell.length_a   1.000
_cell.length_b   1.000
_cell.length_c   1.000
_cell.angle_alpha   90.00
_cell.angle_beta   90.00
_cell.angle_gamma   90.00
#
_symmetry.space_group_name_H-M   'P 1'
#
loop_
_entity.id
_entity.type
_entity.pdbx_description
1 polymer ?
#
loop_
_entity_poly.entity_id
_entity_poly.type
_entity_poly.pdbx_seq_one_letter_code
_entity_poly.pdbx_strand_id
1 'polypeptide(L)'
;MQKNGDTLSGGLTFENDSILAWIRNTDWAKIGFKNDADSDTDSYMWFETGDNGNEYFKWRSKQSTTTKDLMTLKWDALNILVNAVINGSLGVGTTNALGGSSIVLGDNDTGFKQNGDGILDVYANSQRVFRFRMELLLLLKTFRQVIVKKSRYPAPTPPQRM
;
A
#
# COMPACT_ATOMS: atom_id res chain seq x y z
N MET A 1 31.28 -3.14 33.06
CA MET A 1 30.95 -3.80 31.78
C MET A 1 32.19 -4.52 31.27
N GLN A 2 32.16 -5.84 31.19
CA GLN A 2 33.25 -6.60 30.59
C GLN A 2 33.18 -6.53 29.05
N LYS A 3 34.34 -6.49 28.38
CA LYS A 3 34.42 -6.39 26.91
C LYS A 3 34.00 -7.67 26.16
N ASN A 4 33.97 -8.80 26.86
CA ASN A 4 33.57 -10.11 26.35
C ASN A 4 32.05 -10.40 26.52
N GLY A 5 31.27 -9.40 26.94
CA GLY A 5 29.83 -9.51 27.18
C GLY A 5 29.49 -9.37 28.66
N ASP A 6 28.34 -8.76 28.95
CA ASP A 6 27.88 -8.48 30.30
C ASP A 6 26.35 -8.34 30.34
N THR A 7 25.75 -8.37 31.53
CA THR A 7 24.34 -8.02 31.74
C THR A 7 24.24 -6.68 32.46
N LEU A 8 23.51 -5.73 31.89
CA LEU A 8 23.23 -4.44 32.52
C LEU A 8 21.86 -4.50 33.20
N SER A 9 21.74 -3.90 34.39
CA SER A 9 20.48 -3.74 35.12
C SER A 9 19.85 -2.34 34.97
N GLY A 10 20.49 -1.46 34.18
CA GLY A 10 20.03 -0.10 33.88
C GLY A 10 20.20 0.27 32.41
N GLY A 11 19.73 1.46 32.03
CA GLY A 11 19.83 1.98 30.66
C GLY A 11 21.25 2.43 30.28
N LEU A 12 21.50 2.52 28.98
CA LEU A 12 22.70 3.11 28.38
C LEU A 12 22.26 4.33 27.56
N THR A 13 22.90 5.47 27.75
CA THR A 13 22.65 6.70 26.98
C THR A 13 23.94 7.14 26.30
N PHE A 14 23.84 7.50 25.02
CA PHE A 14 24.91 8.17 24.29
C PHE A 14 24.62 9.66 24.28
N GLU A 15 25.53 10.48 24.81
CA GLU A 15 25.34 11.92 24.99
C GLU A 15 25.92 12.76 23.84
N ASN A 16 26.38 12.10 22.79
CA ASN A 16 26.99 12.69 21.61
C ASN A 16 26.69 11.82 20.38
N ASP A 17 27.20 12.23 19.22
CA ASP A 17 27.07 11.49 17.96
C ASP A 17 27.91 10.19 17.96
N SER A 18 27.45 9.23 18.75
CA SER A 18 27.99 7.88 18.86
C SER A 18 27.13 6.88 18.12
N ILE A 19 27.78 5.81 17.66
CA ILE A 19 27.14 4.72 16.90
C ILE A 19 27.29 3.40 17.65
N LEU A 20 26.20 2.62 17.70
CA LEU A 20 26.26 1.20 18.05
C LEU A 20 26.46 0.40 16.76
N ALA A 21 27.54 -0.40 16.70
CA ALA A 21 27.92 -1.12 15.49
C ALA A 21 28.27 -2.60 15.73
N TRP A 22 27.87 -3.44 14.78
CA TRP A 22 28.43 -4.77 14.58
C TRP A 22 29.30 -4.72 13.33
N ILE A 23 30.62 -4.85 13.48
CA ILE A 23 31.59 -4.80 12.38
C ILE A 23 32.27 -6.16 12.29
N ARG A 24 32.13 -6.85 11.16
CA ARG A 24 32.67 -8.19 10.95
C ARG A 24 32.98 -8.38 9.47
N ASN A 25 34.10 -9.02 9.16
CA ASN A 25 34.46 -9.40 7.79
C ASN A 25 34.41 -8.23 6.80
N THR A 26 34.85 -7.04 7.22
CA THR A 26 34.75 -5.76 6.48
C THR A 26 33.35 -5.19 6.26
N ASP A 27 32.30 -5.91 6.64
CA ASP A 27 30.90 -5.50 6.58
C ASP A 27 30.42 -4.92 7.92
N TRP A 28 29.26 -4.27 7.92
CA TRP A 28 28.67 -3.70 9.13
C TRP A 28 27.14 -3.68 9.16
N ALA A 29 26.63 -3.61 10.40
CA ALA A 29 25.30 -3.13 10.72
C ALA A 29 25.40 -2.08 11.84
N LYS A 30 24.75 -0.93 11.69
CA LYS A 30 24.90 0.23 12.57
C LYS A 30 23.55 0.83 12.96
N ILE A 31 23.51 1.44 14.14
CA ILE A 31 22.40 2.24 14.66
C ILE A 31 22.98 3.56 15.18
N GLY A 32 22.38 4.68 14.77
CA GLY A 32 22.76 6.01 15.25
C GLY A 32 21.60 7.00 15.23
N PHE A 33 21.87 8.23 15.67
CA PHE A 33 20.90 9.31 15.72
C PHE A 33 21.55 10.59 15.19
N LYS A 34 21.08 11.08 14.03
CA LYS A 34 21.54 12.34 13.44
C LYS A 34 20.74 13.48 14.04
N ASN A 35 21.42 14.44 14.65
CA ASN A 35 20.84 15.68 15.16
C ASN A 35 21.94 16.73 15.35
N ASP A 36 21.87 17.82 14.58
CA ASP A 36 22.88 18.90 14.66
C ASP A 36 22.52 19.94 15.74
N ALA A 37 21.22 20.09 16.02
CA ALA A 37 20.64 20.97 17.03
C ALA A 37 19.17 20.62 17.27
N ASP A 38 18.56 21.19 18.31
CA ASP A 38 17.11 21.07 18.55
C ASP A 38 16.26 21.62 17.39
N SER A 39 16.78 22.63 16.68
CA SER A 39 16.12 23.22 15.50
C SER A 39 16.42 22.50 14.17
N ASP A 40 17.06 21.33 14.22
CA ASP A 40 17.36 20.53 13.04
C ASP A 40 16.08 20.02 12.37
N THR A 41 15.85 20.42 11.13
CA THR A 41 14.64 20.05 10.37
C THR A 41 14.72 18.66 9.75
N ASP A 42 15.87 17.99 9.83
CA ASP A 42 16.12 16.65 9.30
C ASP A 42 16.86 15.78 10.32
N SER A 43 16.30 15.68 11.53
CA SER A 43 16.80 14.80 12.58
C SER A 43 16.09 13.45 12.55
N TYR A 44 16.86 12.35 12.62
CA TYR A 44 16.33 11.00 12.53
C TYR A 44 17.22 9.97 13.22
N MET A 45 16.58 8.93 13.77
CA MET A 45 17.26 7.68 14.07
C MET A 45 17.44 6.90 12.78
N TRP A 46 18.64 6.39 12.54
CA TRP A 46 18.95 5.63 11.34
C TRP A 46 19.46 4.23 11.65
N PHE A 47 19.22 3.34 10.69
CA PHE A 47 19.70 1.96 10.66
C PHE A 47 20.42 1.76 9.33
N GLU A 48 21.64 1.21 9.35
CA GLU A 48 22.47 1.07 8.15
C GLU A 48 23.14 -0.31 8.07
N THR A 49 23.25 -0.87 6.87
CA THR A 49 24.08 -2.04 6.56
C THR A 49 25.00 -1.75 5.37
N GLY A 50 26.18 -2.38 5.31
CA GLY A 50 27.14 -2.23 4.21
C GLY A 50 28.29 -3.25 4.28
N ASP A 51 29.22 -3.30 3.31
CA ASP A 51 29.42 -2.32 2.22
C ASP A 51 29.20 -2.87 0.81
N ASN A 52 28.69 -4.09 0.66
CA ASN A 52 28.55 -4.70 -0.66
C ASN A 52 27.21 -4.37 -1.34
N GLY A 53 26.32 -3.65 -0.64
CA GLY A 53 24.99 -3.31 -1.12
C GLY A 53 24.03 -4.51 -1.15
N ASN A 54 24.46 -5.66 -0.63
CA ASN A 54 23.66 -6.88 -0.54
C ASN A 54 23.31 -7.25 0.91
N GLU A 55 23.90 -6.57 1.90
CA GLU A 55 23.47 -6.60 3.29
C GLU A 55 22.09 -5.94 3.40
N TYR A 56 21.23 -6.49 4.24
CA TYR A 56 19.81 -6.13 4.23
C TYR A 56 19.18 -6.28 5.61
N PHE A 57 18.02 -5.66 5.78
CA PHE A 57 17.27 -5.73 7.04
C PHE A 57 16.25 -6.88 7.01
N LYS A 58 16.14 -7.59 8.13
CA LYS A 58 15.20 -8.70 8.32
C LYS A 58 14.50 -8.59 9.66
N TRP A 59 13.17 -8.62 9.64
CA TRP A 59 12.34 -8.71 10.83
C TRP A 59 11.80 -10.13 10.95
N ARG A 60 11.97 -10.72 12.13
CA ARG A 60 11.56 -12.11 12.41
C ARG A 60 11.05 -12.22 13.84
N SER A 61 10.14 -13.16 14.06
CA SER A 61 9.68 -13.55 15.40
C SER A 61 10.01 -15.00 15.68
N LYS A 62 10.20 -15.34 16.95
CA LYS A 62 10.46 -16.71 17.41
C LYS A 62 9.36 -17.14 18.39
N GLN A 63 8.76 -18.30 18.13
CA GLN A 63 7.82 -18.95 19.03
C GLN A 63 8.38 -20.34 19.36
N SER A 64 8.77 -20.54 20.63
CA SER A 64 9.51 -21.75 21.04
C SER A 64 10.74 -21.97 20.14
N THR A 65 10.83 -23.09 19.43
CA THR A 65 11.92 -23.42 18.52
C THR A 65 11.70 -22.91 17.08
N THR A 66 10.50 -22.46 16.73
CA THR A 66 10.16 -21.99 15.39
C THR A 66 10.51 -20.52 15.20
N THR A 67 11.25 -20.22 14.14
CA THR A 67 11.54 -18.85 13.69
C THR A 67 10.74 -18.56 12.43
N LYS A 68 10.07 -17.41 12.37
CA LYS A 68 9.32 -16.93 11.21
C LYS A 68 9.82 -15.57 10.78
N ASP A 69 10.28 -15.47 9.54
CA ASP A 69 10.58 -14.19 8.90
C ASP A 69 9.26 -13.48 8.55
N LEU A 70 9.19 -12.19 8.85
CA LEU A 70 7.99 -11.36 8.70
C LEU A 70 8.16 -10.35 7.55
N MET A 71 9.35 -9.76 7.44
CA MET A 71 9.65 -8.74 6.46
C MET A 71 11.13 -8.73 6.11
N THR A 72 11.46 -8.35 4.88
CA THR A 72 12.83 -7.99 4.49
C THR A 72 12.82 -6.68 3.71
N LEU A 73 13.80 -5.82 3.98
CA LEU A 73 14.09 -4.61 3.21
C LEU A 73 15.48 -4.77 2.60
N LYS A 74 15.53 -4.86 1.28
CA LYS A 74 16.73 -4.97 0.44
C LYS A 74 16.88 -3.72 -0.42
N TRP A 75 17.98 -3.63 -1.15
CA TRP A 75 18.26 -2.54 -2.09
C TRP A 75 17.14 -2.32 -3.13
N ASP A 76 16.54 -3.40 -3.62
CA ASP A 76 15.60 -3.40 -4.74
C ASP A 76 14.17 -3.80 -4.36
N ALA A 77 13.95 -4.25 -3.12
CA ALA A 77 12.67 -4.84 -2.73
C ALA A 77 12.35 -4.69 -1.24
N LEU A 78 11.08 -4.39 -0.98
CA LEU A 78 10.42 -4.63 0.29
C LEU A 78 9.56 -5.89 0.16
N ASN A 79 9.90 -6.97 0.86
CA ASN A 79 9.06 -8.17 0.93
C ASN A 79 8.32 -8.22 2.26
N ILE A 80 6.99 -8.31 2.21
CA ILE A 80 6.14 -8.59 3.36
C ILE A 80 5.71 -10.06 3.28
N LEU A 81 6.16 -10.87 4.23
CA LEU A 81 6.00 -12.34 4.25
C LEU A 81 4.79 -12.79 5.08
N VAL A 82 3.96 -11.82 5.47
CA VAL A 82 2.75 -11.95 6.28
C VAL A 82 1.66 -11.03 5.71
N ASN A 83 0.50 -10.96 6.36
CA ASN A 83 -0.55 -10.03 5.96
C ASN A 83 -0.08 -8.57 6.15
N ALA A 84 -0.39 -7.71 5.19
CA ALA A 84 -0.18 -6.26 5.27
C ALA A 84 -1.54 -5.55 5.35
N VAL A 85 -1.67 -4.59 6.27
CA VAL A 85 -2.82 -3.68 6.34
C VAL A 85 -2.31 -2.27 6.12
N ILE A 86 -2.80 -1.61 5.07
CA ILE A 86 -2.45 -0.22 4.75
C ILE A 86 -3.61 0.66 5.21
N ASN A 87 -3.41 1.39 6.30
CA ASN A 87 -4.41 2.33 6.82
C ASN A 87 -4.22 3.70 6.13
N GLY A 88 -4.82 3.84 4.96
CA GLY A 88 -4.64 5.03 4.12
C GLY A 88 -4.85 4.71 2.64
N SER A 89 -4.00 5.30 1.80
CA SER A 89 -4.03 5.14 0.35
C SER A 89 -2.80 4.39 -0.15
N LEU A 90 -2.97 3.48 -1.11
CA LEU A 90 -1.88 2.82 -1.81
C LEU A 90 -1.67 3.48 -3.18
N GLY A 91 -0.43 3.84 -3.49
CA GLY A 91 -0.04 4.28 -4.83
C GLY A 91 0.92 3.27 -5.46
N VAL A 92 0.65 2.84 -6.68
CA VAL A 92 1.53 1.95 -7.44
C VAL A 92 2.18 2.75 -8.57
N GLY A 93 3.49 2.97 -8.46
CA GLY A 93 4.26 3.79 -9.40
C GLY A 93 4.09 5.30 -9.22
N THR A 94 3.40 5.75 -8.16
CA THR A 94 3.03 7.16 -7.97
C THR A 94 2.59 7.44 -6.53
N THR A 95 2.55 8.72 -6.13
CA THR A 95 1.90 9.16 -4.88
C THR A 95 0.39 9.21 -5.10
N ASN A 96 -0.40 8.70 -4.17
CA ASN A 96 -1.85 8.69 -4.31
C ASN A 96 -2.48 10.06 -3.99
N ALA A 97 -3.28 10.61 -4.93
CA ALA A 97 -4.05 11.83 -4.76
C ALA A 97 -5.58 11.62 -4.69
N LEU A 98 -6.06 10.37 -4.79
CA LEU A 98 -7.47 10.02 -4.52
C LEU A 98 -7.79 10.03 -3.01
N GLY A 99 -6.78 10.11 -2.14
CA GLY A 99 -6.91 10.15 -0.68
C GLY A 99 -7.19 8.79 -0.05
N GLY A 100 -7.51 8.74 1.25
CA GLY A 100 -7.67 7.49 1.99
C GLY A 100 -8.65 6.47 1.36
N SER A 101 -8.43 5.20 1.67
CA SER A 101 -9.22 4.05 1.20
C SER A 101 -9.24 3.91 -0.32
N SER A 102 -8.08 4.12 -0.95
CA SER A 102 -7.94 4.05 -2.41
C SER A 102 -6.64 3.38 -2.86
N ILE A 103 -6.65 2.91 -4.11
CA ILE A 103 -5.51 2.35 -4.83
C ILE A 103 -5.41 3.10 -6.14
N VAL A 104 -4.27 3.75 -6.42
CA VAL A 104 -3.99 4.37 -7.74
C VAL A 104 -2.89 3.63 -8.47
N LEU A 105 -2.95 3.65 -9.80
CA LEU A 105 -2.09 2.87 -10.68
C LEU A 105 -1.54 3.77 -11.80
N GLY A 106 -0.22 3.93 -11.86
CA GLY A 106 0.46 4.66 -12.94
C GLY A 106 0.54 6.17 -12.73
N ASP A 107 -0.58 6.83 -12.41
CA ASP A 107 -0.66 8.25 -12.04
C ASP A 107 -1.39 8.43 -10.70
N ASN A 108 -1.44 9.67 -10.21
CA ASN A 108 -1.94 9.96 -8.86
C ASN A 108 -3.47 10.00 -8.73
N ASP A 109 -4.23 9.91 -9.83
CA ASP A 109 -5.68 10.15 -9.84
C ASP A 109 -6.51 9.14 -10.67
N THR A 110 -5.87 8.06 -11.13
CA THR A 110 -6.50 6.91 -11.80
C THR A 110 -6.42 5.66 -10.91
N GLY A 111 -7.57 5.04 -10.62
CA GLY A 111 -7.61 3.89 -9.73
C GLY A 111 -8.98 3.55 -9.13
N PHE A 112 -8.98 2.94 -7.94
CA PHE A 112 -10.17 2.55 -7.19
C PHE A 112 -10.24 3.31 -5.88
N LYS A 113 -11.42 3.80 -5.50
CA LYS A 113 -11.64 4.49 -4.22
C LYS A 113 -12.94 4.06 -3.57
N GLN A 114 -12.88 3.70 -2.29
CA GLN A 114 -14.08 3.53 -1.48
C GLN A 114 -14.62 4.91 -1.08
N ASN A 115 -15.88 5.18 -1.43
CA ASN A 115 -16.56 6.46 -1.17
C ASN A 115 -17.75 6.30 -0.19
N GLY A 116 -17.69 5.27 0.65
CA GLY A 116 -18.71 4.92 1.62
C GLY A 116 -18.80 3.41 1.83
N ASP A 117 -19.52 2.98 2.86
CA ASP A 117 -19.81 1.58 3.06
C ASP A 117 -20.54 0.99 1.85
N GLY A 118 -20.03 -0.12 1.33
CA GLY A 118 -20.53 -0.77 0.12
C GLY A 118 -20.43 0.04 -1.18
N ILE A 119 -19.72 1.19 -1.22
CA ILE A 119 -19.56 2.02 -2.42
C ILE A 119 -18.09 2.04 -2.86
N LEU A 120 -17.80 1.44 -4.01
CA LEU A 120 -16.48 1.43 -4.64
C LEU A 120 -16.55 2.12 -6.01
N ASP A 121 -15.78 3.18 -6.18
CA ASP A 121 -15.69 3.96 -7.43
C ASP A 121 -14.41 3.65 -8.19
N VAL A 122 -14.51 3.67 -9.52
CA VAL A 122 -13.38 3.64 -10.45
C VAL A 122 -13.15 5.05 -10.99
N TYR A 123 -11.91 5.53 -10.88
CA TYR A 123 -11.46 6.83 -11.34
C TYR A 123 -10.46 6.69 -12.49
N ALA A 124 -10.53 7.63 -13.44
CA ALA A 124 -9.50 7.85 -14.46
C ALA A 124 -9.36 9.35 -14.71
N ASN A 125 -8.14 9.89 -14.62
CA ASN A 125 -7.86 11.34 -14.72
C ASN A 125 -8.82 12.18 -13.85
N SER A 126 -8.93 11.82 -12.57
CA SER A 126 -9.83 12.45 -11.58
C SER A 126 -11.33 12.32 -11.87
N GLN A 127 -11.75 11.63 -12.95
CA GLN A 127 -13.17 11.43 -13.26
C GLN A 127 -13.65 10.06 -12.81
N ARG A 128 -14.80 10.01 -12.11
CA ARG A 128 -15.45 8.73 -11.78
C ARG A 128 -16.07 8.14 -13.05
N VAL A 129 -15.49 7.05 -13.56
CA VAL A 129 -15.95 6.35 -14.77
C VAL A 129 -16.89 5.20 -14.48
N PHE A 130 -16.86 4.64 -13.26
CA PHE A 130 -17.75 3.54 -12.85
C PHE A 130 -17.98 3.53 -11.34
N ARG A 131 -19.09 2.92 -10.89
CA ARG A 131 -19.44 2.75 -9.47
C ARG A 131 -20.03 1.35 -9.23
N PHE A 132 -19.43 0.62 -8.31
CA PHE A 132 -20.03 -0.53 -7.65
C PHE A 132 -20.75 -0.04 -6.39
N ARG A 133 -22.01 -0.43 -6.23
CA ARG A 133 -22.78 -0.21 -5.00
C ARG A 133 -23.72 -1.38 -4.76
N MET A 134 -23.98 -1.70 -3.50
CA MET A 134 -25.01 -2.67 -3.14
C MET A 134 -26.38 -2.08 -3.43
N GLU A 135 -26.94 -2.43 -4.60
CA GLU A 135 -28.36 -2.26 -4.90
C GLU A 135 -28.88 -3.53 -5.57
N LEU A 136 -30.11 -3.90 -5.23
CA LEU A 136 -30.87 -4.95 -5.91
C LEU A 136 -30.86 -4.66 -7.42
N LEU A 137 -30.25 -5.56 -8.18
CA LEU A 137 -30.09 -5.49 -9.63
C LEU A 137 -31.40 -5.09 -10.34
N LEU A 138 -31.53 -3.82 -10.73
CA LEU A 138 -32.46 -3.42 -11.79
C LEU A 138 -31.69 -2.99 -13.04
N LEU A 139 -30.71 -3.81 -13.41
CA LEU A 139 -30.07 -3.81 -14.74
C LEU A 139 -31.01 -4.47 -15.78
N LEU A 140 -32.28 -4.05 -15.82
CA LEU A 140 -33.24 -4.39 -16.89
C LEU A 140 -33.84 -3.15 -17.57
N LYS A 141 -33.37 -1.93 -17.24
CA LYS A 141 -33.97 -0.69 -17.77
C LYS A 141 -33.38 -0.19 -19.10
N THR A 142 -32.15 -0.58 -19.47
CA THR A 142 -31.51 -0.03 -20.69
C THR A 142 -31.71 -0.88 -21.95
N PHE A 143 -32.04 -2.18 -21.85
CA PHE A 143 -32.25 -3.04 -23.03
C PHE A 143 -33.73 -3.23 -23.44
N ARG A 144 -34.71 -2.77 -22.66
CA ARG A 144 -36.14 -2.92 -23.00
C ARG A 144 -36.65 -1.91 -24.05
N GLN A 145 -35.95 -0.81 -24.32
CA GLN A 145 -36.45 0.18 -25.29
C GLN A 145 -36.24 -0.20 -26.76
N VAL A 146 -35.27 -1.07 -27.08
CA VAL A 146 -35.00 -1.50 -28.46
C VAL A 146 -35.95 -2.61 -28.92
N ILE A 147 -36.42 -3.47 -27.99
CA ILE A 147 -37.28 -4.61 -28.34
C ILE A 147 -38.77 -4.21 -28.44
N VAL A 148 -39.25 -3.24 -27.64
CA VAL A 148 -40.68 -2.88 -27.59
C VAL A 148 -41.16 -2.08 -28.81
N LYS A 149 -40.27 -1.44 -29.59
CA LYS A 149 -40.68 -0.67 -30.79
C LYS A 149 -40.93 -1.50 -32.05
N LYS A 150 -40.45 -2.76 -32.13
CA LYS A 150 -40.55 -3.57 -33.36
C LYS A 150 -41.83 -4.40 -33.47
N SER A 151 -42.66 -4.47 -32.42
CA SER A 151 -43.86 -5.32 -32.38
C SER A 151 -45.20 -4.59 -32.60
N ARG A 152 -45.20 -3.34 -33.07
CA ARG A 152 -46.42 -2.54 -33.30
C ARG A 152 -46.54 -2.00 -34.73
N TYR A 153 -46.24 -2.81 -35.74
CA TYR A 153 -46.75 -2.52 -37.08
C TYR A 153 -48.23 -2.95 -37.12
N PRO A 154 -49.20 -2.06 -37.36
CA PRO A 154 -50.59 -2.46 -37.53
C PRO A 154 -50.73 -3.35 -38.77
N ALA A 155 -51.58 -4.37 -38.68
CA ALA A 155 -51.87 -5.25 -39.81
C ALA A 155 -52.46 -4.43 -40.98
N PRO A 156 -52.08 -4.71 -42.24
CA PRO A 156 -52.61 -3.99 -43.39
C PRO A 156 -54.13 -4.19 -43.52
N THR A 157 -54.84 -3.11 -43.84
CA THR A 157 -56.30 -3.10 -43.97
C THR A 157 -56.74 -4.07 -45.08
N PRO A 158 -57.72 -4.96 -44.83
CA PRO A 158 -58.20 -5.87 -45.86
C PRO A 158 -58.82 -5.10 -47.05
N PRO A 159 -58.62 -5.57 -48.29
CA PRO A 159 -59.23 -4.94 -49.46
C PRO A 159 -60.76 -5.03 -49.36
N GLN A 160 -61.44 -3.90 -49.56
CA GLN A 160 -62.90 -3.87 -49.64
C GLN A 160 -63.34 -4.58 -50.92
N ARG A 161 -64.20 -5.59 -50.78
CA ARG A 161 -64.87 -6.23 -51.92
C ARG A 161 -65.96 -5.28 -52.43
N MET A 162 -66.02 -5.17 -53.77
CA MET A 162 -66.96 -4.37 -54.55
C MET A 162 -68.42 -4.63 -54.18
#